data_AF-A0A103ZUE5-F1
#
_entry.id   AF-A0A103ZUE5-F1
#
_cell.length_a   1.000
_cell.length_b   1.000
_cell.length_c   1.000
_cell.angle_alpha   90.00
_cell.angle_beta   90.00
_cell.angle_gamma   90.00
#
_symmetry.space_group_name_H-M   'P 1'
#
loop_
_entity.id
_entity.type
_entity.pdbx_description
1 polymer ?
#
loop_
_entity_poly.entity_id
_entity_poly.type
_entity_poly.pdbx_seq_one_letter_code
_entity_poly.pdbx_strand_id
1 'polypeptide(L)'
;MYLFSNRYATHYTPAGFKAEWSKLMSKALELKKIGRRFTFHDLRAYYVTRHKAERGALPDLHANPATTARVYDRTKIVKRRGM
;
A
#
# COMPACT_ATOMS: atom_id res chain seq x y z
N MET A 1 19.15 5.31 -18.54
CA MET A 1 18.16 4.21 -18.56
C MET A 1 17.28 4.34 -17.32
N TYR A 2 15.96 4.31 -17.45
CA TYR A 2 15.03 4.35 -16.31
C TYR A 2 14.55 2.93 -15.99
N LEU A 3 14.57 2.53 -14.72
CA LEU A 3 14.03 1.23 -14.29
C LEU A 3 12.51 1.15 -14.53
N PHE A 4 11.81 2.27 -14.29
CA PHE A 4 10.41 2.45 -14.67
C PHE A 4 10.33 3.59 -15.67
N SER A 5 10.09 3.25 -16.93
CA SER A 5 9.85 4.21 -17.99
C SER A 5 8.39 4.22 -18.43
N ASN A 6 7.93 5.33 -18.97
CA ASN A 6 6.67 5.35 -19.72
C ASN A 6 6.88 4.79 -21.14
N ARG A 7 5.80 4.74 -21.93
CA ARG A 7 5.81 4.21 -23.31
C ARG A 7 6.75 4.94 -24.28
N TYR A 8 7.23 6.12 -23.91
CA TYR A 8 8.16 6.94 -24.69
C TYR A 8 9.61 6.82 -24.19
N ALA A 9 9.91 5.81 -23.35
CA ALA A 9 11.21 5.59 -22.73
C ALA A 9 11.70 6.75 -21.83
N THR A 10 10.81 7.65 -21.41
CA THR A 10 11.12 8.73 -20.46
C THR A 10 10.66 8.39 -19.04
N HIS A 11 10.94 9.26 -18.07
CA HIS A 11 10.63 9.01 -16.66
C HIS A 11 9.15 8.65 -16.44
N TYR A 12 8.91 7.72 -15.52
CA TYR A 12 7.54 7.46 -15.06
C TYR A 12 7.12 8.52 -14.04
N THR A 13 5.98 9.17 -14.27
CA THR A 13 5.56 10.32 -13.46
C THR A 13 4.56 9.92 -12.38
N PRO A 14 4.47 10.67 -11.27
CA PRO A 14 3.43 10.45 -10.25
C PRO A 14 2.00 10.53 -10.81
N ALA A 15 1.76 11.46 -11.74
CA ALA A 15 0.45 11.60 -12.39
C ALA A 15 0.13 10.39 -13.27
N GLY A 16 1.11 9.90 -14.04
CA GLY A 16 0.97 8.69 -14.85
C GLY A 16 0.68 7.46 -13.99
N PHE A 17 1.41 7.30 -12.89
CA PHE A 17 1.17 6.25 -11.91
C PHE A 17 -0.27 6.30 -11.37
N LYS A 18 -0.73 7.49 -10.92
CA LYS A 18 -2.08 7.66 -10.38
C LYS A 18 -3.16 7.31 -11.40
N ALA A 19 -2.96 7.68 -12.67
CA ALA A 19 -3.90 7.37 -13.74
C ALA A 19 -4.01 5.85 -13.98
N GLU A 20 -2.87 5.17 -14.09
CA GLU A 20 -2.84 3.71 -14.29
C GLU A 20 -3.40 2.96 -13.08
N TRP A 21 -3.05 3.39 -11.86
CA TRP A 21 -3.64 2.81 -10.64
C TRP A 21 -5.18 2.90 -10.65
N SER A 22 -5.72 4.05 -11.07
CA SER A 22 -7.18 4.23 -11.15
C SER A 22 -7.84 3.27 -12.14
N LYS A 23 -7.20 3.03 -13.30
CA LYS A 23 -7.68 2.08 -14.31
C LYS A 23 -7.64 0.64 -13.79
N LEU A 24 -6.55 0.24 -13.13
CA LEU A 24 -6.40 -1.08 -12.53
C LEU A 24 -7.46 -1.36 -11.46
N MET A 25 -7.73 -0.39 -10.58
CA MET A 25 -8.79 -0.52 -9.57
C MET A 25 -10.17 -0.70 -10.20
N SER A 26 -10.48 0.01 -11.28
CA SER A 26 -11.75 -0.15 -12.00
C SER A 26 -11.88 -1.55 -12.61
N LYS A 27 -10.83 -2.03 -13.29
CA LYS A 27 -10.79 -3.38 -13.87
C LYS A 27 -10.90 -4.47 -12.80
N ALA A 28 -10.24 -4.30 -11.66
CA ALA A 28 -10.30 -5.27 -10.56
C ALA A 28 -11.69 -5.35 -9.91
N LEU A 29 -12.41 -4.22 -9.81
CA LEU A 29 -13.81 -4.19 -9.36
C LEU A 29 -14.74 -4.87 -10.37
N GLU A 30 -14.60 -4.58 -11.65
CA GLU A 30 -15.38 -5.19 -12.73
C GLU A 30 -15.22 -6.72 -12.73
N LEU A 31 -13.98 -7.20 -12.58
CA LEU A 31 -13.65 -8.62 -12.45
C LEU A 31 -14.02 -9.23 -11.09
N LYS A 32 -14.63 -8.44 -10.18
CA LYS A 32 -15.02 -8.82 -8.81
C LYS A 32 -13.88 -9.44 -7.99
N LYS A 33 -12.63 -9.05 -8.28
CA LYS A 33 -11.44 -9.53 -7.53
C LYS A 33 -11.23 -8.77 -6.23
N ILE A 34 -11.84 -7.58 -6.12
CA ILE A 34 -11.83 -6.75 -4.93
C ILE A 34 -13.26 -6.28 -4.63
N GLY A 35 -13.61 -6.16 -3.35
CA GLY A 35 -14.93 -5.66 -2.93
C GLY A 35 -15.02 -4.13 -2.86
N ARG A 36 -13.87 -3.43 -2.80
CA ARG A 36 -13.80 -1.96 -2.75
C ARG A 36 -12.45 -1.46 -3.26
N ARG A 37 -12.40 -0.20 -3.65
CA ARG A 37 -11.16 0.48 -4.04
C ARG A 37 -10.26 0.70 -2.83
N PHE A 38 -8.96 0.78 -3.09
CA PHE A 38 -7.94 1.22 -2.16
C PHE A 38 -6.86 2.01 -2.90
N THR A 39 -6.04 2.72 -2.14
CA THR A 39 -4.92 3.53 -2.65
C THR A 39 -3.66 2.68 -2.71
N PHE A 40 -2.69 3.08 -3.54
CA PHE A 40 -1.41 2.40 -3.58
C PHE A 40 -0.68 2.39 -2.22
N HIS A 41 -0.86 3.45 -1.42
CA HIS A 41 -0.28 3.53 -0.08
C HIS A 41 -0.84 2.48 0.89
N ASP A 42 -2.04 1.95 0.63
CA ASP A 42 -2.61 0.86 1.42
C ASP A 42 -1.83 -0.44 1.23
N LEU A 43 -1.17 -0.65 0.07
CA LEU A 43 -0.27 -1.80 -0.11
C LEU A 43 0.94 -1.71 0.83
N ARG A 44 1.51 -0.51 0.98
CA ARG A 44 2.60 -0.28 1.94
C ARG A 44 2.12 -0.53 3.37
N ALA A 45 0.92 -0.07 3.71
CA ALA A 45 0.31 -0.33 5.02
C ALA A 45 0.10 -1.82 5.31
N TYR A 46 -0.36 -2.55 4.30
CA TYR A 46 -0.54 -3.99 4.37
C TYR A 46 0.81 -4.70 4.60
N TYR A 47 1.84 -4.34 3.82
CA TYR A 47 3.18 -4.91 3.98
C TYR A 47 3.72 -4.68 5.40
N VAL A 48 3.62 -3.46 5.93
CA VAL A 48 4.09 -3.14 7.30
C VAL A 48 3.39 -4.03 8.33
N THR A 49 2.07 -4.15 8.20
CA THR A 49 1.25 -4.95 9.12
C THR A 49 1.61 -6.44 9.06
N ARG A 50 1.79 -6.98 7.84
CA ARG A 50 2.24 -8.36 7.62
C ARG A 50 3.64 -8.60 8.19
N HIS A 51 4.58 -7.71 7.90
CA HIS A 51 5.96 -7.82 8.36
C HIS A 51 6.04 -7.82 9.89
N LYS A 52 5.30 -6.91 10.58
CA LYS A 52 5.22 -6.90 12.05
C LYS A 52 4.65 -8.20 12.60
N ALA A 53 3.60 -8.74 11.98
CA ALA A 53 3.00 -10.01 12.40
C ALA A 53 3.96 -11.19 12.24
N GLU A 54 4.77 -11.21 11.17
CA GLU A 54 5.69 -12.32 10.87
C GLU A 54 7.03 -12.22 11.61
N ARG A 55 7.54 -11.00 11.83
CA ARG A 55 8.91 -10.75 12.33
C ARG A 55 8.93 -10.13 13.73
N GLY A 56 7.78 -9.76 14.28
CA GLY A 56 7.65 -9.13 15.61
C GLY A 56 8.09 -7.66 15.67
N ALA A 57 8.66 -7.11 14.60
CA ALA A 57 9.17 -5.74 14.53
C ALA A 57 8.62 -4.99 13.31
N LEU A 58 8.57 -3.66 13.39
CA LEU A 58 8.25 -2.84 12.22
C LEU A 58 9.45 -2.84 11.25
N PRO A 59 9.21 -2.97 9.93
CA PRO A 59 10.27 -2.81 8.94
C PRO A 59 10.77 -1.36 8.91
N ASP A 60 12.08 -1.18 8.68
CA ASP A 60 12.70 0.13 8.54
C ASP A 60 12.36 0.75 7.17
N LEU A 61 11.18 1.37 7.11
CA LEU A 61 10.60 1.88 5.85
C LEU A 61 10.69 3.39 5.69
N HIS A 62 11.08 4.12 6.72
CA HIS A 62 11.12 5.58 6.69
C HIS A 62 12.45 6.03 7.28
N ALA A 63 13.07 7.06 6.67
CA ALA A 63 14.24 7.72 7.23
C ALA A 63 14.03 8.22 8.67
N ASN A 64 12.77 8.46 9.07
CA ASN A 64 12.36 8.66 10.46
C ASN A 64 11.43 7.53 10.93
N PRO A 65 11.91 6.64 11.82
CA PRO A 65 11.14 5.53 12.39
C PRO A 65 9.81 5.94 13.05
N ALA A 66 9.71 7.16 13.60
CA ALA A 66 8.50 7.67 14.23
C ALA A 66 7.33 7.84 13.25
N THR A 67 7.62 8.05 11.95
CA THR A 67 6.58 8.12 10.92
C THR A 67 5.99 6.75 10.62
N THR A 68 6.83 5.71 10.59
CA THR A 68 6.40 4.30 10.44
C THR A 68 5.49 3.91 11.60
N ALA A 69 5.92 4.21 12.83
CA ALA A 69 5.15 3.90 14.03
C ALA A 69 3.80 4.64 14.05
N ARG A 70 3.77 5.95 13.81
CA ARG A 70 2.51 6.72 13.81
C ARG A 70 1.50 6.27 12.76
N VAL A 71 1.96 5.89 11.57
CA VAL A 71 1.07 5.55 10.45
C VAL A 71 0.62 4.09 10.52
N TYR A 72 1.49 3.17 10.95
CA TYR A 72 1.25 1.73 10.86
C TYR A 72 1.09 1.02 12.19
N ASP A 73 1.47 1.62 13.33
CA ASP A 73 1.17 1.10 14.66
C ASP A 73 -0.29 1.39 15.06
N ARG A 74 -1.22 1.09 14.15
CA ARG A 74 -2.66 1.08 14.38
C ARG A 74 -3.16 -0.31 14.78
N THR A 75 -2.24 -1.23 15.07
CA THR A 75 -2.51 -2.62 15.53
C THR A 75 -3.07 -2.65 16.95
N LYS A 76 -4.01 -1.77 17.30
CA LYS A 76 -4.88 -2.00 18.45
C LYS A 76 -5.79 -3.16 18.05
N ILE A 77 -5.36 -4.39 18.34
CA ILE A 77 -6.22 -5.58 18.25
C ILE A 77 -7.34 -5.36 19.27
N VAL A 78 -8.47 -4.84 18.82
CA VAL A 78 -9.67 -4.75 19.65
C VAL A 78 -10.24 -6.16 19.70
N LYS A 79 -10.03 -6.89 20.80
CA LYS A 79 -10.83 -8.08 21.11
C LYS A 79 -12.30 -7.62 21.18
N ARG A 80 -13.12 -7.97 20.18
CA ARG A 80 -14.57 -7.93 20.34
C ARG A 80 -14.91 -8.91 21.46
N ARG A 81 -15.41 -8.41 22.60
CA ARG A 81 -16.15 -9.27 23.53
C ARG A 81 -17.36 -9.80 22.75
N GLY A 82 -17.45 -11.12 22.64
CA GLY A 82 -18.62 -11.78 22.05
C GLY A 82 -19.89 -11.37 22.78
N MET A 83 -20.97 -11.29 22.02
CA MET A 83 -22.33 -11.42 22.56
C MET A 83 -22.58 -12.88 22.91
#